data_AF-A0A2V3UJ86-F1
#
_entry.id   AF-A0A2V3UJ86-F1
#
_cell.length_a   1.000
_cell.length_b   1.000
_cell.length_c   1.000
_cell.angle_alpha   90.00
_cell.angle_beta   90.00
_cell.angle_gamma   90.00
#
_symmetry.space_group_name_H-M   'P 1'
#
loop_
_entity.id
_entity.type
_entity.pdbx_description
1 polymer ?
#
loop_
_entity_poly.entity_id
_entity_poly.type
_entity_poly.pdbx_seq_one_letter_code
_entity_poly.pdbx_strand_id
1 'polypeptide(L)'
;MKTLGQWLSEKSYRSTVVNLVMLTGVLAMSQSSELFMAVGGGAIAIASFYFLLRAIALTARTKRFVNPYQLSLTWIPGLLAIVLAMTGLYLVISAEPFSMGYCLGVILFACELAMLTIAGVDLDDSASKSSRIIEVV
;
A
#
# COMPACT_ATOMS: atom_id res chain seq x y z
N MET A 1 20.10 12.57 -19.18
CA MET A 1 19.96 11.78 -17.94
C MET A 1 19.02 12.52 -17.02
N LYS A 2 17.77 12.06 -16.87
CA LYS A 2 16.81 12.67 -15.94
C LYS A 2 17.17 12.23 -14.53
N THR A 3 17.49 13.19 -13.67
CA THR A 3 17.91 12.99 -12.28
C THR A 3 16.79 12.30 -11.50
N LEU A 4 17.12 11.27 -10.71
CA LEU A 4 16.18 10.55 -9.83
C LEU A 4 15.29 11.49 -9.00
N GLY A 5 15.80 12.66 -8.62
CA GLY A 5 15.05 13.71 -7.93
C GLY A 5 13.89 14.32 -8.74
N GLN A 6 14.01 14.47 -10.06
CA GLN A 6 12.89 14.92 -10.91
C GLN A 6 11.81 13.84 -11.05
N TRP A 7 12.22 12.56 -11.08
CA TRP A 7 11.28 11.44 -11.10
C TRP A 7 10.51 11.33 -9.77
N LEU A 8 11.17 11.58 -8.63
CA LEU A 8 10.54 11.60 -7.31
C LEU A 8 9.57 12.77 -7.12
N SER A 9 9.85 13.93 -7.71
CA SER A 9 9.05 15.15 -7.53
C SER A 9 7.84 15.25 -8.47
N GLU A 10 7.74 14.39 -9.49
CA GLU A 10 6.69 14.45 -10.53
C GLU A 10 5.32 13.96 -10.04
N LYS A 11 5.27 13.17 -8.95
CA LYS A 11 4.03 12.59 -8.44
C LYS A 11 4.16 12.29 -6.94
N SER A 12 3.32 12.96 -6.13
CA SER A 12 3.38 12.99 -4.64
C SER A 12 3.52 11.60 -3.98
N TYR A 13 2.93 10.57 -4.60
CA TYR A 13 2.96 9.20 -4.09
C TYR A 13 4.36 8.54 -4.09
N ARG A 14 5.29 8.99 -4.96
CA ARG A 14 6.64 8.42 -5.03
C ARG A 14 7.45 8.74 -3.77
N SER A 15 7.24 9.93 -3.19
CA SER A 15 7.86 10.31 -1.92
C SER A 15 7.28 9.50 -0.75
N THR A 16 5.97 9.22 -0.75
CA THR A 16 5.34 8.43 0.31
C THR A 16 5.82 6.99 0.31
N VAL A 17 5.91 6.36 -0.87
CA VAL A 17 6.44 4.99 -1.01
C VAL A 17 7.91 4.93 -0.58
N VAL A 18 8.73 5.89 -1.00
CA VAL A 18 10.15 5.93 -0.60
C VAL A 18 10.30 6.16 0.90
N ASN A 19 9.52 7.07 1.51
CA ASN A 19 9.53 7.26 2.96
C ASN A 19 9.10 5.99 3.70
N LEU A 20 8.09 5.28 3.22
CA LEU A 20 7.66 4.01 3.81
C LEU A 20 8.72 2.92 3.71
N VAL A 21 9.37 2.79 2.56
CA VAL A 21 10.48 1.83 2.37
C VAL A 21 11.66 2.19 3.27
N MET A 22 12.01 3.48 3.34
CA MET A 22 13.12 3.96 4.17
C MET A 22 12.83 3.78 5.66
N LEU A 23 11.60 4.11 6.10
CA LEU A 23 11.13 3.87 7.47
C LEU A 23 11.19 2.37 7.81
N THR A 24 10.73 1.51 6.91
CA THR A 24 10.79 0.05 7.07
C THR A 24 12.22 -0.44 7.18
N GLY A 25 13.15 0.11 6.38
CA GLY A 25 14.58 -0.18 6.47
C GLY A 25 15.19 0.25 7.82
N VAL A 26 14.84 1.43 8.31
CA VAL A 26 15.30 1.92 9.63
C VAL A 26 14.74 1.05 10.76
N LEU A 27 13.46 0.66 10.68
CA LEU A 27 12.85 -0.28 11.63
C LEU A 27 13.53 -1.64 11.60
N ALA A 28 13.90 -2.13 10.42
CA ALA A 28 14.63 -3.39 10.28
C ALA A 28 16.02 -3.32 10.94
N MET A 29 16.71 -2.18 10.87
CA MET A 29 18.00 -2.00 11.54
C MET A 29 17.90 -1.84 13.06
N SER A 30 16.73 -1.46 13.60
CA SER A 30 16.50 -1.27 15.04
C SER A 30 16.56 -2.58 15.85
N GLN A 31 16.42 -3.74 15.21
CA GLN A 31 16.39 -5.08 15.83
C GLN A 31 15.34 -5.28 16.94
N SER A 32 14.47 -4.31 17.19
CA SER A 32 13.38 -4.43 18.16
C SER A 32 12.10 -4.92 17.47
N SER A 33 11.75 -6.18 17.71
CA SER A 33 10.54 -6.81 17.17
C SER A 33 9.27 -6.08 17.63
N GLU A 34 9.25 -5.53 18.85
CA GLU A 34 8.12 -4.77 19.38
C GLU A 34 7.91 -3.45 18.61
N LEU A 35 8.98 -2.72 18.31
CA LEU A 35 8.91 -1.51 17.50
C LEU A 35 8.48 -1.81 16.07
N PHE A 36 8.98 -2.90 15.47
CA PHE A 36 8.57 -3.31 14.13
C PHE A 36 7.09 -3.73 14.11
N MET A 37 6.61 -4.42 15.14
CA MET A 37 5.20 -4.81 15.27
C MET A 37 4.29 -3.58 15.44
N ALA A 38 4.65 -2.63 16.30
CA ALA A 38 3.85 -1.44 16.56
C ALA A 38 3.80 -0.53 15.32
N VAL A 39 4.96 -0.21 14.74
CA VAL A 39 5.05 0.73 13.61
C VAL A 39 4.65 0.06 12.30
N GLY A 40 5.10 -1.18 12.06
CA GLY A 40 4.73 -1.95 10.87
C GLY A 40 3.25 -2.34 10.86
N GLY A 41 2.72 -2.77 12.01
CA GLY A 41 1.29 -3.02 12.19
C GLY A 41 0.45 -1.75 12.02
N GLY A 42 0.90 -0.62 12.58
CA GLY A 42 0.27 0.68 12.38
C GLY A 42 0.26 1.12 10.91
N ALA A 43 1.37 0.93 10.19
CA ALA A 43 1.47 1.24 8.77
C ALA A 43 0.50 0.38 7.93
N ILE A 44 0.42 -0.93 8.18
CA ILE A 44 -0.57 -1.81 7.53
C ILE A 44 -1.98 -1.34 7.85
N ALA A 45 -2.29 -1.04 9.10
CA ALA A 45 -3.62 -0.62 9.51
C ALA A 45 -4.06 0.66 8.77
N ILE A 46 -3.19 1.67 8.72
CA ILE A 46 -3.47 2.93 8.01
C ILE A 46 -3.61 2.69 6.50
N ALA A 47 -2.68 1.95 5.88
CA ALA A 47 -2.71 1.68 4.45
C ALA A 47 -3.94 0.86 4.03
N SER A 48 -4.27 -0.18 4.80
CA SER A 48 -5.45 -1.03 4.58
C SER A 48 -6.73 -0.24 4.76
N PHE A 49 -6.82 0.57 5.82
CA PHE A 49 -7.99 1.42 6.08
C PHE A 49 -8.20 2.45 4.97
N TYR A 50 -7.11 3.07 4.51
CA TYR A 50 -7.15 4.02 3.40
C TYR A 50 -7.60 3.39 2.08
N PHE A 51 -7.05 2.21 1.75
CA PHE A 51 -7.49 1.43 0.60
C PHE A 51 -8.97 1.04 0.72
N LEU A 52 -9.40 0.55 1.88
CA LEU A 52 -10.77 0.10 2.13
C LEU A 52 -11.78 1.25 1.99
N LEU A 53 -11.50 2.40 2.61
CA LEU A 53 -12.35 3.59 2.50
C LEU A 53 -12.49 4.04 1.04
N ARG A 54 -11.41 4.01 0.26
CA ARG A 54 -11.43 4.37 -1.16
C ARG A 54 -12.16 3.35 -2.01
N ALA A 55 -11.92 2.06 -1.81
CA ALA A 55 -12.62 0.99 -2.51
C ALA A 55 -14.12 1.06 -2.24
N ILE A 56 -14.54 1.33 -1.00
CA ILE A 56 -15.94 1.55 -0.63
C ILE A 56 -16.49 2.82 -1.29
N ALA A 57 -15.78 3.95 -1.24
CA ALA A 57 -16.21 5.20 -1.86
C ALA A 57 -16.38 5.05 -3.38
N LEU A 58 -15.47 4.35 -4.06
CA LEU A 58 -15.55 4.05 -5.49
C LEU A 58 -16.74 3.13 -5.81
N THR A 59 -16.95 2.11 -4.99
CA THR A 59 -18.10 1.18 -5.11
C THR A 59 -19.43 1.91 -4.88
N ALA A 60 -19.49 2.81 -3.90
CA ALA A 60 -20.68 3.59 -3.58
C ALA A 60 -21.01 4.63 -4.67
N ARG A 61 -20.00 5.24 -5.30
CA ARG A 61 -20.18 6.17 -6.43
C ARG A 61 -20.59 5.44 -7.71
N THR A 62 -20.07 4.25 -7.97
CA THR A 62 -20.32 3.52 -9.22
C THR A 62 -21.58 2.62 -9.18
N LYS A 63 -22.57 2.99 -8.35
CA LYS A 63 -23.80 2.20 -8.07
C LYS A 63 -24.71 1.91 -9.27
N ARG A 64 -24.44 2.40 -10.49
CA ARG A 64 -25.41 2.31 -11.59
C ARG A 64 -25.09 1.31 -12.71
N PHE A 65 -23.82 0.94 -12.99
CA PHE A 65 -23.49 0.05 -14.13
C PHE A 65 -22.13 -0.68 -14.03
N VAL A 66 -21.70 -1.14 -12.85
CA VAL A 66 -20.44 -1.91 -12.75
C VAL A 66 -20.70 -3.40 -12.80
N ASN A 67 -20.08 -4.05 -13.78
CA ASN A 67 -20.05 -5.50 -13.90
C ASN A 67 -19.33 -6.07 -12.65
N PRO A 68 -19.91 -7.01 -11.89
CA PRO A 68 -19.29 -7.57 -10.67
C PRO A 68 -17.85 -8.07 -10.89
N TYR A 69 -17.51 -8.44 -12.12
CA TYR A 69 -16.15 -8.81 -12.53
C TYR A 69 -15.13 -7.67 -12.35
N GLN A 70 -15.48 -6.42 -12.70
CA GLN A 70 -14.61 -5.25 -12.49
C GLN A 70 -14.45 -4.91 -11.01
N LEU A 71 -15.52 -5.15 -10.22
CA LEU A 71 -15.46 -4.97 -8.78
C LEU A 71 -14.46 -5.96 -8.16
N SER A 72 -14.57 -7.24 -8.51
CA SER A 72 -13.64 -8.28 -8.04
C SER A 72 -12.20 -7.97 -8.45
N LEU A 73 -11.95 -7.54 -9.70
CA LEU A 73 -10.61 -7.14 -10.14
C LEU A 73 -10.02 -5.98 -9.35
N THR A 74 -10.85 -5.11 -8.78
CA THR A 74 -10.40 -3.98 -7.97
C THR A 74 -10.08 -4.39 -6.54
N TRP A 75 -10.87 -5.29 -5.96
CA TRP A 75 -10.75 -5.70 -4.57
C TRP A 75 -9.72 -6.81 -4.35
N ILE A 76 -9.58 -7.75 -5.30
CA ILE A 76 -8.68 -8.90 -5.17
C ILE A 76 -7.21 -8.47 -4.93
N PRO A 77 -6.61 -7.55 -5.71
CA PRO A 77 -5.21 -7.17 -5.52
C PRO A 77 -4.98 -6.51 -4.15
N GLY A 78 -5.91 -5.68 -3.69
CA GLY A 78 -5.80 -5.01 -2.40
C GLY A 78 -5.92 -5.99 -1.23
N LEU A 79 -6.90 -6.89 -1.27
CA LEU A 79 -7.04 -7.94 -0.25
C LEU A 79 -5.82 -8.85 -0.20
N LEU A 80 -5.31 -9.23 -1.36
CA LEU A 80 -4.13 -10.08 -1.48
C LEU A 80 -2.91 -9.38 -0.90
N ALA A 81 -2.70 -8.10 -1.22
CA ALA A 81 -1.63 -7.29 -0.65
C ALA A 81 -1.73 -7.14 0.88
N ILE A 82 -2.94 -6.97 1.44
CA ILE A 82 -3.14 -6.90 2.90
C ILE A 82 -2.74 -8.22 3.55
N VAL A 83 -3.18 -9.35 3.00
CA VAL A 83 -2.87 -10.69 3.55
C VAL A 83 -1.38 -10.97 3.46
N LEU A 84 -0.72 -10.67 2.33
CA LEU A 84 0.73 -10.85 2.21
C LEU A 84 1.51 -9.88 3.10
N ALA A 85 1.07 -8.63 3.27
CA ALA A 85 1.70 -7.69 4.19
C ALA A 85 1.61 -8.17 5.65
N MET A 86 0.45 -8.68 6.08
CA MET A 86 0.31 -9.29 7.40
C MET A 86 1.17 -10.55 7.55
N THR A 87 1.28 -11.35 6.49
CA THR A 87 2.14 -12.55 6.48
C THR A 87 3.62 -12.16 6.58
N GLY A 88 4.05 -11.11 5.86
CA GLY A 88 5.39 -10.55 5.96
C GLY A 88 5.70 -10.03 7.37
N LEU A 89 4.77 -9.28 7.97
CA LEU A 89 4.89 -8.80 9.35
C LEU A 89 5.00 -9.98 10.34
N TYR A 90 4.17 -11.01 10.17
CA TYR A 90 4.21 -12.23 10.99
C TYR A 90 5.55 -12.97 10.90
N LEU A 91 6.10 -13.07 9.68
CA LEU A 91 7.44 -13.63 9.45
C LEU A 91 8.53 -12.81 10.14
N VAL A 92 8.46 -11.48 10.11
CA VAL A 92 9.45 -10.61 10.76
C VAL A 92 9.43 -10.75 12.28
N ILE A 93 8.25 -10.85 12.90
CA ILE A 93 8.14 -10.97 14.36
C ILE A 93 8.48 -12.38 14.87
N SER A 94 8.29 -13.41 14.04
CA SER A 94 8.47 -14.82 14.44
C SER A 94 9.87 -15.36 14.12
N ALA A 95 10.61 -14.70 13.25
CA ALA A 95 11.94 -15.12 12.83
C ALA A 95 13.04 -14.41 13.64
N GLU A 96 14.18 -15.10 13.81
CA GLU A 96 15.35 -14.50 14.45
C GLU A 96 15.89 -13.33 13.62
N PRO A 97 16.45 -12.28 14.26
CA PRO A 97 17.05 -11.14 13.57
C PRO A 97 18.12 -11.59 12.57
N PHE A 98 18.09 -11.03 11.35
CA PHE A 98 19.00 -11.39 10.23
C PHE A 98 18.91 -12.83 9.69
N SER A 99 17.96 -13.63 10.16
CA SER A 99 17.66 -14.90 9.50
C SER A 99 17.09 -14.67 8.09
N MET A 100 17.16 -15.70 7.24
CA MET A 100 16.59 -15.63 5.89
C MET A 100 15.08 -15.34 5.92
N GLY A 101 14.36 -15.87 6.92
CA GLY A 101 12.93 -15.60 7.13
C GLY A 101 12.64 -14.14 7.47
N TYR A 102 13.50 -13.51 8.28
CA TYR A 102 13.41 -12.09 8.61
C TYR A 102 13.57 -11.21 7.36
N CYS A 103 14.62 -11.44 6.56
CA CYS A 103 14.83 -10.68 5.32
C CYS A 103 13.68 -10.86 4.32
N LEU A 104 13.19 -12.09 4.14
CA LEU A 104 12.04 -12.35 3.28
C LEU A 104 10.78 -11.64 3.78
N GLY A 105 10.52 -11.67 5.09
CA GLY A 105 9.39 -10.97 5.70
C GLY A 105 9.45 -9.46 5.50
N VAL A 106 10.62 -8.84 5.67
CA VAL A 106 10.82 -7.40 5.43
C VAL A 106 10.61 -7.03 3.96
N ILE A 107 11.15 -7.82 3.03
CA ILE A 107 11.00 -7.57 1.59
C ILE A 107 9.53 -7.73 1.17
N LEU A 108 8.85 -8.79 1.60
CA LEU A 108 7.43 -9.01 1.35
C LEU A 108 6.60 -7.85 1.90
N PHE A 109 6.81 -7.50 3.16
CA PHE A 109 6.11 -6.39 3.80
C PHE A 109 6.30 -5.08 3.02
N ALA A 110 7.54 -4.72 2.69
CA ALA A 110 7.84 -3.47 1.98
C ALA A 110 7.24 -3.45 0.57
N CYS A 111 7.31 -4.57 -0.15
CA CYS A 111 6.77 -4.70 -1.51
C CYS A 111 5.24 -4.57 -1.52
N GLU A 112 4.56 -5.29 -0.63
CA GLU A 112 3.10 -5.26 -0.56
C GLU A 112 2.56 -3.93 -0.06
N LEU A 113 3.25 -3.30 0.90
CA LEU A 113 2.90 -1.97 1.37
C LEU A 113 3.05 -0.92 0.23
N ALA A 114 4.08 -1.05 -0.61
CA ALA A 114 4.24 -0.23 -1.80
C ALA A 114 3.12 -0.47 -2.82
N MET A 115 2.76 -1.74 -3.08
CA MET A 115 1.64 -2.11 -3.96
C MET A 115 0.31 -1.55 -3.47
N LEU A 116 0.01 -1.67 -2.17
CA LEU A 116 -1.18 -1.09 -1.52
C LEU A 116 -1.24 0.43 -1.67
N THR A 117 -0.10 1.10 -1.49
CA THR A 117 0.00 2.55 -1.64
C THR A 117 -0.25 2.98 -3.09
N ILE A 118 0.34 2.27 -4.06
CA ILE A 118 0.14 2.52 -5.49
C ILE A 118 -1.32 2.28 -5.88
N ALA A 119 -1.89 1.14 -5.48
CA ALA A 119 -3.28 0.80 -5.75
C ALA A 119 -4.26 1.82 -5.13
N GLY A 120 -4.00 2.24 -3.89
CA GLY A 120 -4.80 3.26 -3.21
C GLY A 120 -4.77 4.62 -3.90
N VAL A 121 -3.67 4.97 -4.58
CA VAL A 121 -3.55 6.22 -5.36
C VAL A 121 -4.17 6.07 -6.74
N ASP A 122 -4.02 4.94 -7.40
CA ASP A 122 -4.63 4.70 -8.72
C ASP A 122 -6.17 4.75 -8.67
N LEU A 123 -6.75 4.29 -7.55
CA LEU A 123 -8.16 4.45 -7.24
C LEU A 123 -8.60 5.92 -7.10
N ASP A 124 -7.72 6.80 -6.66
CA ASP A 124 -8.00 8.23 -6.45
C ASP A 124 -7.88 9.06 -7.71
N ASP A 125 -6.88 8.76 -8.54
CA ASP A 125 -6.77 9.31 -9.89
C ASP A 125 -8.04 8.92 -10.70
N SER A 126 -8.51 7.68 -10.56
CA SER A 126 -9.76 7.21 -11.19
C SER A 126 -11.00 7.92 -10.64
N ALA A 127 -11.10 8.13 -9.32
CA ALA A 127 -12.21 8.83 -8.67
C ALA A 127 -12.28 10.32 -9.05
N SER A 128 -11.13 11.00 -9.09
CA SER A 128 -11.03 12.43 -9.43
C SER A 128 -11.36 12.70 -10.90
N LYS A 129 -10.92 11.81 -11.81
CA LYS A 129 -11.22 11.90 -13.24
C LYS A 129 -12.71 11.70 -13.52
N SER A 130 -13.38 10.79 -12.79
CA SER A 130 -14.83 10.59 -12.89
C SER A 130 -15.61 11.81 -12.41
N SER A 131 -15.20 12.46 -11.32
CA SER A 131 -15.85 13.68 -10.82
C SER A 131 -15.75 14.84 -11.82
N ARG A 132 -14.61 14.99 -12.50
CA ARG A 132 -14.37 16.05 -13.47
C ARG A 132 -15.22 15.92 -14.74
N ILE A 133 -15.62 14.71 -15.12
CA ILE A 133 -16.50 14.48 -16.29
C ILE A 133 -17.94 14.89 -15.96
N ILE A 134 -18.38 14.70 -14.71
CA ILE A 134 -19.74 15.05 -14.26
C ILE A 134 -19.92 16.57 -14.13
N GLU A 135 -18.86 17.33 -13.84
CA GLU A 135 -18.91 18.80 -13.78
C GLU A 135 -18.96 19.49 -15.15
N VAL A 136 -18.61 18.79 -16.23
CA VAL A 136 -18.53 19.35 -17.59
C VAL A 136 -19.79 19.06 -18.43
N VAL A 137 -20.72 18.27 -17.89
CA VAL A 137 -22.02 17.93 -18.51
C VAL A 137 -23.15 18.63 -17.77
#